data_AF-A0A1H7JR30-F1
#
_entry.id   AF-A0A1H7JR30-F1
#
_cell.length_a   1.000
_cell.length_b   1.000
_cell.length_c   1.000
_cell.angle_alpha   90.00
_cell.angle_beta   90.00
_cell.angle_gamma   90.00
#
_symmetry.space_group_name_H-M   'P 1'
#
loop_
_entity.id
_entity.type
_entity.pdbx_description
1 polymer ?
#
loop_
_entity_poly.entity_id
_entity_poly.type
_entity_poly.pdbx_seq_one_letter_code
_entity_poly.pdbx_strand_id
1 'polypeptide(L)'
;MKRLVSLFLMSTLVVGVVSVASATDQPLKDLPFKERAAYTYNPSLKKIELNITKDHKLTRTTYNSTYVPMKDVFKQSGATFNWDGKKKITTVKNQGQELILNFSGKEITAGKNQVVLPREWVQLKNGVSSIDAFVLAYIFEVAADESDQERVDWEEKLKFLDIKETTGLPGLDKYMHVFVEFND
;
A
#
# COMPACT_ATOMS: atom_id res chain seq x y z
N MET A 1 28.73 -11.97 -77.28
CA MET A 1 27.25 -11.93 -77.16
C MET A 1 26.86 -12.53 -75.82
N LYS A 2 26.08 -11.78 -75.01
CA LYS A 2 25.14 -12.19 -73.93
C LYS A 2 25.68 -13.16 -72.83
N ARG A 3 26.09 -12.65 -71.65
CA ARG A 3 25.33 -12.49 -70.38
C ARG A 3 24.79 -13.79 -69.76
N LEU A 4 25.15 -14.04 -68.49
CA LEU A 4 24.37 -14.55 -67.34
C LEU A 4 25.39 -15.02 -66.27
N VAL A 5 25.78 -14.21 -65.27
CA VAL A 5 25.13 -13.98 -63.96
C VAL A 5 24.58 -15.27 -63.33
N SER A 6 25.21 -15.72 -62.25
CA SER A 6 24.52 -16.30 -61.09
C SER A 6 25.41 -16.25 -59.84
N LEU A 7 25.15 -15.25 -58.99
CA LEU A 7 25.54 -15.25 -57.57
C LEU A 7 24.59 -16.19 -56.83
N PHE A 8 25.11 -17.21 -56.14
CA PHE A 8 24.38 -17.89 -55.08
C PHE A 8 24.84 -17.30 -53.74
N LEU A 9 24.07 -16.35 -53.22
CA LEU A 9 24.22 -15.83 -51.87
C LEU A 9 23.32 -16.70 -50.95
N MET A 10 23.94 -17.59 -50.17
CA MET A 10 23.24 -18.35 -49.13
C MET A 10 22.97 -17.41 -47.95
N SER A 11 21.77 -16.83 -47.90
CA SER A 11 21.26 -16.14 -46.70
C SER A 11 20.75 -17.19 -45.72
N THR A 12 21.54 -17.55 -44.72
CA THR A 12 21.04 -18.32 -43.57
C THR A 12 20.21 -17.38 -42.70
N LEU A 13 18.88 -17.51 -42.81
CA LEU A 13 17.92 -16.90 -41.92
C LEU A 13 18.03 -17.61 -40.55
N VAL A 14 18.81 -17.05 -39.63
CA VAL A 14 18.73 -17.45 -38.22
C VAL A 14 17.47 -16.82 -37.67
N VAL A 15 16.38 -17.58 -37.66
CA VAL A 15 15.16 -17.21 -36.93
C VAL A 15 15.50 -17.35 -35.45
N GLY A 16 16.05 -16.29 -34.86
CA GLY A 16 16.13 -16.16 -33.42
C GLY A 16 14.71 -16.08 -32.88
N VAL A 17 14.20 -17.19 -32.35
CA VAL A 17 12.98 -17.20 -31.56
C VAL A 17 13.30 -16.45 -30.28
N VAL A 18 13.09 -15.13 -30.29
CA VAL A 18 13.06 -14.35 -29.06
C VAL A 18 11.74 -14.72 -28.39
N SER A 19 11.78 -15.72 -27.52
CA SER A 19 10.69 -16.00 -26.61
C SER A 19 10.49 -14.76 -25.75
N VAL A 20 9.52 -13.93 -26.14
CA VAL A 20 8.98 -12.89 -25.27
C VAL A 20 8.23 -13.65 -24.19
N ALA A 21 8.90 -13.93 -23.06
CA ALA A 21 8.21 -14.38 -21.87
C ALA A 21 7.23 -13.26 -21.50
N SER A 22 5.93 -13.52 -21.65
CA SER A 22 4.88 -12.62 -21.18
C SER A 22 5.04 -12.49 -19.67
N ALA A 23 5.40 -11.31 -19.20
CA ALA A 23 5.61 -11.00 -17.78
C ALA A 23 4.28 -10.88 -17.00
N THR A 24 3.31 -11.77 -17.23
CA THR A 24 1.93 -11.59 -16.74
C THR A 24 1.42 -12.65 -15.76
N ASP A 25 2.19 -13.70 -15.43
CA ASP A 25 1.71 -14.78 -14.56
C ASP A 25 2.52 -14.94 -13.27
N GLN A 26 3.00 -13.84 -12.68
CA GLN A 26 3.52 -13.93 -11.31
C GLN A 26 2.35 -14.09 -10.34
N PRO A 27 2.31 -15.15 -9.51
CA PRO A 27 1.30 -15.31 -8.47
C PRO A 27 1.20 -14.05 -7.60
N LEU A 28 -0.02 -13.63 -7.25
CA LEU A 28 -0.26 -12.44 -6.43
C LEU A 28 0.62 -12.44 -5.16
N LYS A 29 0.73 -13.59 -4.49
CA LYS A 29 1.55 -13.80 -3.29
C LYS A 29 3.04 -13.48 -3.45
N ASP A 30 3.57 -13.52 -4.67
CA ASP A 30 4.99 -13.27 -4.93
C ASP A 30 5.27 -11.77 -5.16
N LEU A 31 4.24 -10.93 -5.31
CA LEU A 31 4.41 -9.48 -5.42
C LEU A 31 4.75 -8.86 -4.05
N PRO A 32 5.44 -7.70 -4.01
CA PRO A 32 5.60 -6.93 -2.79
C PRO A 32 4.26 -6.61 -2.11
N PHE A 33 4.22 -6.58 -0.78
CA PHE A 33 2.98 -6.41 0.00
C PHE A 33 2.08 -5.27 -0.49
N LYS A 34 2.67 -4.11 -0.76
CA LYS A 34 1.93 -2.93 -1.25
C LYS A 34 1.30 -3.16 -2.62
N GLU A 35 1.99 -3.88 -3.50
CA GLU A 35 1.45 -4.22 -4.81
C GLU A 35 0.30 -5.22 -4.66
N ARG A 36 0.47 -6.26 -3.82
CA ARG A 36 -0.61 -7.18 -3.48
C ARG A 36 -1.85 -6.44 -3.01
N ALA A 37 -1.68 -5.55 -2.03
CA ALA A 37 -2.75 -4.71 -1.51
C ALA A 37 -3.47 -3.93 -2.62
N ALA A 38 -2.75 -3.30 -3.56
CA ALA A 38 -3.36 -2.56 -4.66
C ALA A 38 -4.10 -3.48 -5.66
N TYR A 39 -3.54 -4.65 -5.97
CA TYR A 39 -4.12 -5.64 -6.89
C TYR A 39 -5.33 -6.37 -6.33
N THR A 40 -5.44 -6.53 -5.00
CA THR A 40 -6.65 -7.05 -4.33
C THR A 40 -7.90 -6.24 -4.67
N TYR A 41 -7.73 -4.93 -4.90
CA TYR A 41 -8.84 -4.03 -5.21
C TYR A 41 -8.79 -3.59 -6.68
N ASN A 42 -8.12 -2.47 -6.98
CA ASN A 42 -7.91 -1.98 -8.32
C ASN A 42 -6.75 -0.96 -8.34
N PRO A 43 -5.56 -1.32 -8.84
CA PRO A 43 -4.38 -0.47 -8.79
C PRO A 43 -4.47 0.76 -9.71
N SER A 44 -5.45 0.80 -10.62
CA SER A 44 -5.68 1.96 -11.50
C SER A 44 -6.35 3.13 -10.78
N LEU A 45 -7.02 2.90 -9.65
CA LEU A 45 -7.67 3.94 -8.86
C LEU A 45 -6.63 4.81 -8.16
N LYS A 46 -6.74 6.14 -8.35
CA LYS A 46 -5.78 7.13 -7.80
C LYS A 46 -6.42 8.11 -6.80
N LYS A 47 -7.69 7.90 -6.48
CA LYS A 47 -8.45 8.73 -5.55
C LYS A 47 -9.07 7.87 -4.47
N ILE A 48 -9.11 8.38 -3.25
CA ILE A 48 -9.61 7.66 -2.08
C ILE A 48 -10.81 8.40 -1.50
N GLU A 49 -11.89 7.68 -1.21
CA GLU A 49 -12.89 8.12 -0.24
C GLU A 49 -12.64 7.36 1.07
N LEU A 50 -12.19 8.09 2.09
CA LEU A 50 -11.95 7.55 3.43
C LEU A 50 -13.22 7.72 4.26
N ASN A 51 -13.73 6.59 4.75
CA ASN A 51 -14.91 6.48 5.60
C ASN A 51 -14.46 5.96 6.97
N ILE A 52 -14.51 6.80 8.00
CA ILE A 52 -14.12 6.44 9.37
C ILE A 52 -15.37 6.30 10.24
N THR A 53 -15.51 5.16 10.93
CA THR A 53 -16.57 4.90 11.90
C THR A 53 -15.97 4.71 13.30
N LYS A 54 -16.46 5.48 14.27
CA LYS A 54 -16.16 5.35 15.70
C LYS A 54 -17.36 5.84 16.51
N ASP A 55 -17.75 5.12 17.56
CA ASP A 55 -18.89 5.44 18.41
C ASP A 55 -20.18 5.65 17.59
N HIS A 56 -20.40 4.76 16.61
CA HIS A 56 -21.49 4.82 15.62
C HIS A 56 -21.56 6.07 14.73
N LYS A 57 -20.49 6.88 14.69
CA LYS A 57 -20.42 8.09 13.88
C LYS A 57 -19.54 7.89 12.66
N LEU A 58 -20.13 8.05 11.47
CA LEU A 58 -19.42 8.03 10.20
C LEU A 58 -18.88 9.42 9.82
N THR A 59 -17.61 9.47 9.41
CA THR A 59 -16.97 10.65 8.80
C THR A 59 -16.39 10.30 7.44
N ARG A 60 -16.74 11.09 6.42
CA ARG A 60 -16.30 10.89 5.03
C ARG A 60 -15.36 12.01 4.59
N THR A 61 -14.22 11.65 4.01
CA THR A 61 -13.26 12.60 3.42
C THR A 61 -12.72 12.06 2.10
N THR A 62 -12.56 12.91 1.08
CA THR A 62 -12.04 12.50 -0.24
C THR A 62 -10.63 13.05 -0.49
N TYR A 63 -9.81 12.28 -1.21
CA TYR A 63 -8.43 12.62 -1.56
C TYR A 63 -8.15 12.34 -3.02
N ASN A 64 -7.49 13.29 -3.70
CA ASN A 64 -6.94 13.10 -5.05
C ASN A 64 -5.53 12.47 -4.99
N SER A 65 -5.39 11.40 -4.22
CA SER A 65 -4.16 10.64 -3.99
C SER A 65 -4.51 9.29 -3.40
N THR A 66 -3.70 8.25 -3.64
CA THR A 66 -3.81 6.95 -2.95
C THR A 66 -3.29 7.01 -1.50
N TYR A 67 -2.62 8.10 -1.13
CA TYR A 67 -2.10 8.33 0.21
C TYR A 67 -3.06 9.20 1.02
N VAL A 68 -3.49 8.70 2.17
CA VAL A 68 -4.38 9.40 3.12
C VAL A 68 -3.60 9.88 4.34
N PRO A 69 -3.84 11.11 4.85
CA PRO A 69 -3.19 11.61 6.05
C PRO A 69 -3.47 10.71 7.25
N MET A 70 -2.42 10.27 7.94
CA MET A 70 -2.58 9.43 9.13
C MET A 70 -3.36 10.14 10.23
N LYS A 71 -3.22 11.47 10.35
CA LYS A 71 -3.99 12.27 11.29
C LYS A 71 -5.50 12.17 11.06
N ASP A 72 -5.93 12.01 9.80
CA ASP A 72 -7.35 11.92 9.46
C ASP A 72 -7.90 10.51 9.75
N VAL A 73 -7.11 9.47 9.52
CA VAL A 73 -7.46 8.07 9.86
C VAL A 73 -7.75 7.93 11.36
N PHE A 74 -6.85 8.46 12.20
CA PHE A 74 -6.90 8.24 13.65
C PHE A 74 -7.47 9.42 14.43
N LYS A 75 -8.09 10.39 13.75
CA LYS A 75 -8.63 11.60 14.39
C LYS A 75 -9.62 11.27 15.52
N GLN A 76 -10.31 10.14 15.40
CA GLN A 76 -11.36 9.70 16.31
C GLN A 76 -10.93 8.57 17.25
N SER A 77 -9.74 7.99 17.07
CA SER A 77 -9.31 6.76 17.75
C SER A 77 -8.64 6.95 19.12
N GLY A 78 -8.63 8.19 19.64
CA GLY A 78 -7.88 8.55 20.85
C GLY A 78 -6.34 8.51 20.71
N ALA A 79 -5.81 8.13 19.55
CA ALA A 79 -4.38 8.06 19.31
C ALA A 79 -3.74 9.46 19.29
N THR A 80 -2.50 9.54 19.77
CA THR A 80 -1.73 10.79 19.80
C THR A 80 -0.72 10.84 18.65
N PHE A 81 -0.65 12.00 17.99
CA PHE A 81 0.22 12.25 16.84
C PHE A 81 1.32 13.22 17.18
N ASN A 82 2.57 12.84 16.92
CA ASN A 82 3.71 13.72 17.10
C ASN A 82 4.64 13.69 15.88
N TRP A 83 5.07 14.87 15.42
CA TRP A 83 6.06 15.03 14.36
C TRP A 83 7.38 15.55 14.94
N ASP A 84 8.46 14.81 14.74
CA ASP A 84 9.82 15.27 15.00
C ASP A 84 10.49 15.68 13.68
N GLY A 85 10.49 17.00 13.42
CA GLY A 85 11.09 17.57 12.21
C GLY A 85 12.61 17.41 12.11
N LYS A 86 13.32 17.24 13.24
CA LYS A 86 14.77 17.01 13.24
C LYS A 86 15.10 15.59 12.83
N LYS A 87 14.37 14.62 13.37
CA LYS A 87 14.54 13.19 13.05
C LYS A 87 13.83 12.78 11.76
N LYS A 88 12.90 13.61 11.27
CA LYS A 88 11.98 13.30 10.17
C LYS A 88 11.14 12.05 10.47
N ILE A 89 10.58 11.98 11.66
CA ILE A 89 9.78 10.85 12.13
C ILE A 89 8.41 11.35 12.60
N THR A 90 7.36 10.66 12.16
CA THR A 90 6.04 10.77 12.78
C THR A 90 5.81 9.56 13.68
N THR A 91 5.34 9.83 14.89
CA THR A 91 4.95 8.83 15.87
C THR A 91 3.44 8.89 16.09
N VAL A 92 2.78 7.76 15.97
CA VAL A 92 1.38 7.57 16.37
C VAL A 92 1.37 6.67 17.58
N LYS A 93 0.94 7.19 18.74
CA LYS A 93 0.92 6.43 19.98
C LYS A 93 -0.51 6.07 20.36
N ASN A 94 -0.73 4.77 20.56
CA ASN A 94 -1.98 4.23 21.08
C ASN A 94 -1.70 3.02 21.97
N GLN A 95 -2.51 2.80 23.00
CA GLN A 95 -2.42 1.64 23.92
C GLN A 95 -0.99 1.31 24.43
N GLY A 96 -0.17 2.35 24.69
CA GLY A 96 1.21 2.20 25.18
C GLY A 96 2.27 1.81 24.12
N GLN A 97 1.85 1.60 22.88
CA GLN A 97 2.70 1.29 21.74
C GLN A 97 2.79 2.47 20.77
N GLU A 98 3.78 2.44 19.88
CA GLU A 98 4.11 3.51 18.96
C GLU A 98 4.28 2.98 17.53
N LEU A 99 3.47 3.49 16.61
CA LEU A 99 3.68 3.34 15.18
C LEU A 99 4.64 4.43 14.70
N ILE A 100 5.68 4.04 13.97
CA ILE A 100 6.74 4.93 13.52
C ILE A 100 6.70 5.02 11.99
N LEU A 101 6.51 6.24 11.49
CA LEU A 101 6.65 6.57 10.07
C LEU A 101 7.97 7.31 9.89
N ASN A 102 8.91 6.67 9.19
CA ASN A 102 10.28 7.16 9.06
C ASN A 102 10.52 7.78 7.67
N PHE A 103 10.77 9.08 7.65
CA PHE A 103 11.07 9.86 6.43
C PHE A 103 12.51 10.36 6.39
N SER A 104 13.38 9.84 7.27
CA SER A 104 14.79 10.25 7.35
C SER A 104 15.65 9.72 6.21
N GLY A 105 15.20 8.67 5.51
CA GLY A 105 15.99 7.92 4.53
C GLY A 105 16.98 6.93 5.15
N LYS A 106 17.11 6.88 6.48
CA LYS A 106 18.01 5.96 7.20
C LYS A 106 17.22 4.84 7.86
N GLU A 107 17.80 3.64 7.93
CA GLU A 107 17.17 2.55 8.66
C GLU A 107 17.12 2.90 10.14
N ILE A 108 16.02 2.49 10.79
CA ILE A 108 15.85 2.68 12.22
C ILE A 108 15.53 1.33 12.84
N THR A 109 16.18 1.04 13.96
CA THR A 109 15.85 -0.12 14.77
C THR A 109 14.67 0.22 15.65
N ALA A 110 13.61 -0.57 15.57
CA ALA A 110 12.44 -0.40 16.41
C ALA A 110 12.79 -0.60 17.90
N GLY A 111 12.34 0.30 18.77
CA GLY A 111 12.31 0.05 20.20
C GLY A 111 11.32 -1.06 20.58
N LYS A 112 11.36 -1.52 21.84
CA LYS A 112 10.53 -2.65 22.33
C LYS A 112 9.02 -2.47 22.11
N ASN A 113 8.53 -1.23 22.15
CA ASN A 113 7.12 -0.88 22.00
C ASN A 113 6.83 -0.13 20.67
N GLN A 114 7.75 -0.23 19.71
CA GLN A 114 7.66 0.48 18.44
C GLN A 114 7.44 -0.50 17.30
N VAL A 115 6.57 -0.12 16.38
CA VAL A 115 6.41 -0.78 15.08
C VAL A 115 6.75 0.23 14.00
N VAL A 116 7.77 -0.06 13.20
CA VAL A 116 8.20 0.82 12.11
C VAL A 116 7.53 0.37 10.82
N LEU A 117 6.79 1.26 10.17
CA LEU A 117 6.19 0.94 8.87
C LEU A 117 7.26 0.90 7.76
N PRO A 118 7.11 -0.01 6.78
CA PRO A 118 7.89 0.02 5.55
C PRO A 118 7.77 1.36 4.85
N ARG A 119 8.88 1.85 4.31
CA ARG A 119 8.97 3.22 3.76
C ARG A 119 8.10 3.41 2.53
N GLU A 120 7.92 2.36 1.75
CA GLU A 120 7.13 2.34 0.53
C GLU A 120 5.62 2.48 0.79
N TRP A 121 5.17 2.21 2.02
CA TRP A 121 3.77 2.35 2.44
C TRP A 121 3.42 3.77 2.89
N VAL A 122 4.42 4.62 3.11
CA VAL A 122 4.22 5.94 3.71
C VAL A 122 4.75 7.04 2.80
N GLN A 123 4.19 8.24 2.94
CA GLN A 123 4.62 9.41 2.21
C GLN A 123 4.60 10.63 3.13
N LEU A 124 5.63 11.48 3.02
CA LEU A 124 5.65 12.82 3.59
C LEU A 124 5.52 13.82 2.45
N LYS A 125 4.39 14.50 2.35
CA LYS A 125 4.14 15.53 1.32
C LYS A 125 3.61 16.79 1.98
N ASN A 126 4.26 17.93 1.71
CA ASN A 126 3.88 19.23 2.29
C ASN A 126 3.74 19.21 3.83
N GLY A 127 4.61 18.47 4.52
CA GLY A 127 4.56 18.32 5.98
C GLY A 127 3.49 17.38 6.51
N VAL A 128 2.71 16.73 5.63
CA VAL A 128 1.68 15.76 6.02
C VAL A 128 2.22 14.34 5.87
N SER A 129 2.18 13.59 6.97
CA SER A 129 2.50 12.16 6.98
C SER A 129 1.27 11.35 6.61
N SER A 130 1.39 10.54 5.57
CA SER A 130 0.30 9.79 4.98
C SER A 130 0.68 8.31 4.81
N ILE A 131 -0.33 7.45 4.81
CA ILE A 131 -0.22 6.01 4.52
C ILE A 131 -0.92 5.71 3.20
N ASP A 132 -0.42 4.72 2.46
CA ASP A 132 -1.10 4.18 1.30
C ASP A 132 -2.42 3.52 1.73
N ALA A 133 -3.52 3.98 1.16
CA ALA A 133 -4.86 3.57 1.57
C ALA A 133 -5.19 2.13 1.18
N PHE A 134 -4.56 1.59 0.12
CA PHE A 134 -4.73 0.17 -0.22
C PHE A 134 -4.06 -0.71 0.83
N VAL A 135 -2.87 -0.32 1.29
CA VAL A 135 -2.17 -1.02 2.39
C VAL A 135 -3.01 -0.98 3.67
N LEU A 136 -3.51 0.20 4.04
CA LEU A 136 -4.37 0.34 5.22
C LEU A 136 -5.61 -0.57 5.14
N ALA A 137 -6.32 -0.54 4.00
CA ALA A 137 -7.50 -1.38 3.78
C ALA A 137 -7.16 -2.87 3.79
N TYR A 138 -6.02 -3.25 3.22
CA TYR A 138 -5.65 -4.66 3.07
C TYR A 138 -5.23 -5.31 4.38
N ILE A 139 -4.56 -4.58 5.29
CA ILE A 139 -4.08 -5.15 6.56
C ILE A 139 -5.25 -5.65 7.42
N PHE A 140 -6.32 -4.86 7.54
CA PHE A 140 -7.45 -5.16 8.43
C PHE A 140 -8.71 -5.59 7.68
N GLU A 141 -8.59 -6.00 6.40
CA GLU A 141 -9.73 -6.34 5.55
C GLU A 141 -10.57 -7.47 6.16
N VAL A 142 -11.87 -7.21 6.36
CA VAL A 142 -12.79 -8.18 6.98
C VAL A 142 -12.94 -9.47 6.15
N ALA A 143 -12.79 -9.36 4.83
CA ALA A 143 -12.85 -10.48 3.90
C ALA A 143 -11.45 -10.97 3.44
N ALA A 144 -10.40 -10.70 4.23
CA ALA A 144 -9.03 -11.04 3.83
C ALA A 144 -8.80 -12.55 3.69
N ASP A 145 -7.88 -12.90 2.79
CA ASP A 145 -7.30 -14.25 2.72
C ASP A 145 -6.39 -14.47 3.93
N GLU A 146 -6.78 -15.37 4.83
CA GLU A 146 -6.00 -15.74 6.02
C GLU A 146 -4.72 -16.52 5.67
N SER A 147 -4.54 -16.96 4.42
CA SER A 147 -3.32 -17.63 3.98
C SER A 147 -2.15 -16.66 3.67
N ASP A 148 -2.40 -15.35 3.54
CA ASP A 148 -1.32 -14.35 3.49
C ASP A 148 -0.78 -14.08 4.90
N GLN A 149 0.21 -14.89 5.31
CA GLN A 149 0.82 -14.79 6.63
C GLN A 149 1.49 -13.43 6.88
N GLU A 150 2.03 -12.77 5.85
CA GLU A 150 2.63 -11.45 6.02
C GLU A 150 1.56 -10.42 6.45
N ARG A 151 0.37 -10.49 5.84
CA ARG A 151 -0.78 -9.65 6.24
C ARG A 151 -1.23 -9.95 7.66
N VAL A 152 -1.39 -11.22 8.02
CA VAL A 152 -1.78 -11.65 9.39
C VAL A 152 -0.77 -11.14 10.42
N ASP A 153 0.53 -11.24 10.12
CA ASP A 153 1.58 -10.75 11.00
C ASP A 153 1.53 -9.22 11.17
N TRP A 154 1.19 -8.48 10.11
CA TRP A 154 1.01 -7.03 10.18
C TRP A 154 -0.24 -6.63 10.94
N GLU A 155 -1.35 -7.33 10.73
CA GLU A 155 -2.58 -7.14 11.50
C GLU A 155 -2.31 -7.30 13.00
N GLU A 156 -1.66 -8.41 13.41
CA GLU A 156 -1.29 -8.67 14.80
C GLU A 156 -0.38 -7.58 15.37
N LYS A 157 0.71 -7.23 14.65
CA LYS A 157 1.64 -6.17 15.07
C LYS A 157 0.95 -4.83 15.27
N LEU A 158 -0.13 -4.57 14.55
CA LEU A 158 -0.82 -3.28 14.52
C LEU A 158 -2.12 -3.26 15.33
N LYS A 159 -2.48 -4.34 16.04
CA LYS A 159 -3.70 -4.38 16.91
C LYS A 159 -3.79 -3.23 17.91
N PHE A 160 -2.66 -2.73 18.40
CA PHE A 160 -2.62 -1.59 19.33
C PHE A 160 -3.19 -0.28 18.75
N LEU A 161 -3.36 -0.22 17.43
CA LEU A 161 -3.98 0.91 16.74
C LEU A 161 -5.50 0.99 16.95
N ASP A 162 -6.10 -0.07 17.49
CA ASP A 162 -7.52 -0.15 17.87
C ASP A 162 -8.50 -0.09 16.68
N ILE A 163 -8.00 -0.40 15.49
CA ILE A 163 -8.81 -0.65 14.30
C ILE A 163 -9.42 -2.04 14.46
N LYS A 164 -10.75 -2.11 14.40
CA LYS A 164 -11.52 -3.35 14.44
C LYS A 164 -11.41 -4.09 13.10
N GLU A 165 -11.72 -3.38 12.03
CA GLU A 165 -11.70 -3.91 10.67
C GLU A 165 -11.65 -2.78 9.64
N THR A 166 -11.31 -3.16 8.42
CA THR A 166 -11.45 -2.33 7.23
C THR A 166 -12.24 -3.05 6.15
N THR A 167 -12.78 -2.26 5.23
CA THR A 167 -13.33 -2.77 3.97
C THR A 167 -12.89 -1.87 2.83
N GLY A 168 -12.29 -2.46 1.80
CA GLY A 168 -11.95 -1.77 0.58
C GLY A 168 -12.93 -2.07 -0.56
N LEU A 169 -13.52 -1.02 -1.17
CA LEU A 169 -14.45 -1.16 -2.30
C LEU A 169 -14.02 -0.30 -3.50
N PRO A 170 -13.67 -0.90 -4.65
CA PRO A 170 -13.42 -0.13 -5.87
C PRO A 170 -14.73 0.42 -6.43
N GLY A 171 -14.94 1.73 -6.31
CA GLY A 171 -16.17 2.41 -6.72
C GLY A 171 -16.22 2.71 -8.23
N LEU A 172 -17.44 2.69 -8.79
CA LEU A 172 -17.70 3.10 -10.18
C LEU A 172 -17.46 4.61 -10.41
N ASP A 173 -17.44 5.39 -9.33
CA ASP A 173 -17.11 6.82 -9.29
C ASP A 173 -15.61 7.11 -9.43
N LYS A 174 -14.79 6.06 -9.65
CA LYS A 174 -13.33 6.11 -9.78
C LYS A 174 -12.61 6.46 -8.48
N TYR A 175 -13.28 6.30 -7.34
CA TYR A 175 -12.66 6.30 -6.02
C TYR A 175 -12.48 4.87 -5.54
N MET A 176 -11.38 4.62 -4.84
CA MET A 176 -11.30 3.49 -3.93
C MET A 176 -11.93 3.94 -2.61
N HIS A 177 -13.02 3.30 -2.21
CA HIS A 177 -13.67 3.55 -0.93
C HIS A 177 -12.99 2.69 0.12
N VAL A 178 -12.46 3.34 1.17
CA VAL A 178 -11.81 2.67 2.29
C VAL A 178 -12.60 2.96 3.55
N PHE A 179 -13.25 1.93 4.08
CA PHE A 179 -13.96 1.97 5.35
C PHE A 179 -13.01 1.50 6.45
N VAL A 180 -12.91 2.27 7.54
CA VAL A 180 -12.14 1.94 8.74
C VAL A 180 -13.08 2.03 9.92
N GLU A 181 -13.25 0.92 10.63
CA GLU A 181 -14.02 0.87 11.87
C GLU A 181 -13.07 0.73 13.05
N PHE A 182 -13.19 1.59 14.05
CA PHE A 182 -12.48 1.49 15.32
C PHE A 182 -13.34 0.75 16.35
N ASN A 183 -12.70 0.10 17.32
CA ASN A 183 -13.42 -0.46 18.47
C ASN A 183 -14.11 0.66 19.26
N ASP A 184 -15.23 0.35 19.93
CA ASP A 184 -15.99 1.26 20.81
C ASP A 184 -15.33 1.45 22.19
#